data_AF-A0AB73KWE6-F1
#
_entry.id   AF-A0AB73KWE6-F1
#
_cell.length_a   1.000
_cell.length_b   1.000
_cell.length_c   1.000
_cell.angle_alpha   90.00
_cell.angle_beta   90.00
_cell.angle_gamma   90.00
#
_symmetry.space_group_name_H-M   'P 1'
#
loop_
_entity.id
_entity.type
_entity.pdbx_description
1 polymer ?
#
loop_
_entity_poly.entity_id
_entity_poly.type
_entity_poly.pdbx_seq_one_letter_code
_entity_poly.pdbx_strand_id
1 'polypeptide(L)'
;MFVFVCVGCGAELTIPLSPVPLPVHAHQKWGNGIQLPVLMESGTFAVEPEPWGPPWRSWEEVDPDEAATRGIYAPVYALSDSVPGTIVIAPGDTRGTVLVPNEAGGYCCGLDWGDGPNMACDSCGLPVASRIDDCSLWQAVWLAPDAVHCLPIDGTDTAILSWAELLEEGKATPPIVPISRWGSLLGLDHGWSWSPQWEAAAGRGLAHLLAASHGRPVTVPHGLIAEVFQRALDALLPAVQPARRAVLAGPGLSAPDTDTDIIVVPTHPQTGELWSPGGPNASVHPVPLPFGIWMWMAFPEPHLHLPTSGTMPYGVLRDDPPPPRPHHLFRADPGTFQHTLVRLPAVRSPWLREIVDNLTQDMRARLF
;
A
#
# COMPACT_ATOMS: atom_id res chain seq x y z
N MET A 1 0.09 -16.38 -17.16
CA MET A 1 0.04 -16.64 -15.71
C MET A 1 1.31 -17.35 -15.27
N PHE A 2 1.57 -17.43 -13.97
CA PHE A 2 2.78 -18.05 -13.41
C PHE A 2 2.45 -19.04 -12.29
N VAL A 3 3.29 -20.05 -12.12
CA VAL A 3 3.29 -20.92 -10.93
C VAL A 3 4.66 -20.84 -10.28
N PHE A 4 4.70 -20.86 -8.95
CA PHE A 4 5.94 -20.98 -8.21
C PHE A 4 6.16 -22.43 -7.80
N VAL A 5 7.35 -22.95 -8.10
CA VAL A 5 7.74 -24.32 -7.77
C VAL A 5 8.95 -24.34 -6.83
N CYS A 6 9.07 -25.38 -6.02
CA CYS A 6 10.21 -25.56 -5.12
C CYS A 6 11.51 -25.79 -5.89
N VAL A 7 12.58 -25.07 -5.54
CA VAL A 7 13.92 -25.26 -6.13
C VAL A 7 14.48 -26.65 -5.83
N GLY A 8 14.18 -27.21 -4.65
CA GLY A 8 14.75 -28.49 -4.21
C GLY A 8 14.18 -29.72 -4.93
N CYS A 9 12.89 -29.72 -5.26
CA CYS A 9 12.22 -30.90 -5.81
C CYS A 9 11.28 -30.64 -7.00
N GLY A 10 11.06 -29.37 -7.38
CA GLY A 10 10.17 -29.00 -8.48
C GLY A 10 8.68 -29.11 -8.18
N ALA A 11 8.28 -29.40 -6.94
CA ALA A 11 6.87 -29.46 -6.56
C ALA A 11 6.20 -28.07 -6.67
N GLU A 12 4.98 -28.01 -7.19
CA GLU A 12 4.18 -26.78 -7.23
C GLU A 12 3.84 -26.29 -5.82
N LEU A 13 4.10 -25.00 -5.57
CA LEU A 13 3.88 -24.34 -4.28
C LEU A 13 2.70 -23.36 -4.30
N THR A 14 2.16 -23.06 -5.48
CA THR A 14 1.06 -22.09 -5.62
C THR A 14 0.02 -22.58 -6.62
N ILE A 15 -1.16 -21.96 -6.59
CA ILE A 15 -2.06 -21.94 -7.75
C ILE A 15 -1.42 -21.11 -8.90
N PRO A 16 -2.00 -21.12 -10.12
CA PRO A 16 -1.67 -20.14 -11.15
C PRO A 16 -1.97 -18.70 -10.71
N LEU A 17 -0.98 -17.81 -10.82
CA LEU A 17 -1.05 -16.42 -10.36
C LEU A 17 -0.78 -15.42 -11.50
N SER A 18 -1.33 -14.22 -11.36
CA SER A 18 -1.07 -13.07 -12.23
C SER A 18 -0.20 -12.03 -11.51
N PRO A 19 0.82 -11.46 -12.17
CA PRO A 19 1.64 -10.42 -11.56
C PRO A 19 0.85 -9.12 -11.40
N VAL A 20 1.02 -8.45 -10.27
CA VAL A 20 0.52 -7.10 -9.99
C VAL A 20 1.59 -6.28 -9.24
N PRO A 21 1.53 -4.93 -9.27
CA PRO A 21 2.37 -4.09 -8.43
C PRO A 21 2.18 -4.39 -6.93
N LEU A 22 3.26 -4.26 -6.16
CA LEU A 22 3.19 -4.39 -4.71
C LEU A 22 2.26 -3.32 -4.11
N PRO A 23 1.26 -3.69 -3.28
CA PRO A 23 0.39 -2.73 -2.63
C PRO A 23 1.18 -1.76 -1.74
N VAL A 24 0.81 -0.48 -1.76
CA VAL A 24 1.49 0.59 -0.99
C VAL A 24 1.49 0.35 0.53
N HIS A 25 0.56 -0.47 1.01
CA HIS A 25 0.37 -0.82 2.41
C HIS A 25 1.05 -2.14 2.80
N ALA A 26 1.85 -2.76 1.92
CA ALA A 26 2.47 -4.07 2.17
C ALA A 26 3.28 -4.14 3.48
N HIS A 27 3.98 -3.06 3.81
CA HIS A 27 4.80 -2.95 5.04
C HIS A 27 4.14 -2.16 6.15
N GLN A 28 2.88 -1.74 5.95
CA GLN A 28 2.16 -0.97 6.94
C GLN A 28 1.92 -1.83 8.18
N LYS A 29 2.27 -1.28 9.35
CA LYS A 29 1.87 -1.82 10.66
C LYS A 29 0.70 -1.01 11.18
N TRP A 30 -0.39 -1.66 11.51
CA TRP A 30 -1.65 -0.98 11.78
C TRP A 30 -2.27 -1.40 13.12
N GLY A 31 -2.02 -0.63 14.18
CA GLY A 31 -2.73 -0.70 15.47
C GLY A 31 -2.69 -2.05 16.21
N ASN A 32 -2.38 -2.03 17.50
CA ASN A 32 -2.28 -3.27 18.27
C ASN A 32 -3.62 -4.04 18.37
N GLY A 33 -3.58 -5.36 18.17
CA GLY A 33 -4.73 -6.23 18.35
C GLY A 33 -5.81 -6.11 17.27
N ILE A 34 -5.47 -5.57 16.09
CA ILE A 34 -6.36 -5.50 14.94
C ILE A 34 -6.11 -6.67 13.99
N GLN A 35 -7.18 -7.28 13.50
CA GLN A 35 -7.11 -8.26 12.43
C GLN A 35 -7.22 -7.55 11.08
N LEU A 36 -6.09 -7.35 10.41
CA LEU A 36 -6.07 -6.83 9.04
C LEU A 36 -6.50 -7.91 8.04
N PRO A 37 -7.08 -7.52 6.90
CA PRO A 37 -7.45 -8.47 5.85
C PRO A 37 -6.20 -8.98 5.10
N VAL A 38 -6.45 -9.85 4.12
CA VAL A 38 -5.41 -10.35 3.22
C VAL A 38 -4.84 -9.21 2.38
N LEU A 39 -3.52 -9.16 2.27
CA LEU A 39 -2.78 -8.13 1.54
C LEU A 39 -3.06 -8.16 0.03
N MET A 40 -3.05 -9.36 -0.54
CA MET A 40 -3.14 -9.60 -1.97
C MET A 40 -4.53 -10.11 -2.37
N GLU A 41 -5.02 -9.69 -3.54
CA GLU A 41 -6.18 -10.33 -4.16
C GLU A 41 -5.82 -11.78 -4.53
N SER A 42 -6.74 -12.73 -4.29
CA SER A 42 -6.48 -14.15 -4.62
C SER A 42 -6.25 -14.33 -6.12
N GLY A 43 -5.29 -15.18 -6.46
CA GLY A 43 -4.86 -15.38 -7.84
C GLY A 43 -3.84 -14.34 -8.33
N THR A 44 -3.30 -13.50 -7.45
CA THR A 44 -2.28 -12.51 -7.78
C THR A 44 -1.01 -12.67 -6.96
N PHE A 45 0.11 -12.17 -7.50
CA PHE A 45 1.36 -12.04 -6.76
C PHE A 45 2.02 -10.70 -7.05
N ALA A 46 2.80 -10.21 -6.09
CA ALA A 46 3.71 -9.09 -6.29
C ALA A 46 5.13 -9.49 -5.87
N VAL A 47 6.12 -8.82 -6.46
CA VAL A 47 7.52 -8.96 -6.09
C VAL A 47 7.93 -7.73 -5.31
N GLU A 48 8.54 -7.92 -4.14
CA GLU A 48 9.17 -6.86 -3.38
C GLU A 48 10.52 -6.52 -4.01
N PRO A 49 10.68 -5.32 -4.59
CA PRO A 49 11.94 -4.94 -5.21
C PRO A 49 13.06 -4.68 -4.20
N GLU A 50 12.74 -4.38 -2.94
CA GLU A 50 13.71 -4.00 -1.92
C GLU A 50 14.13 -5.19 -1.03
N PRO A 51 15.36 -5.18 -0.48
CA PRO A 51 15.69 -6.01 0.66
C PRO A 51 14.67 -5.81 1.79
N TRP A 52 14.07 -6.91 2.26
CA TRP A 52 13.16 -6.87 3.40
C TRP A 52 13.36 -8.08 4.32
N GLY A 53 13.28 -7.84 5.62
CA GLY A 53 13.52 -8.83 6.66
C GLY A 53 14.94 -8.79 7.23
N PRO A 54 15.24 -9.65 8.20
CA PRO A 54 16.60 -9.76 8.74
C PRO A 54 17.59 -10.28 7.67
N PRO A 55 18.90 -10.02 7.85
CA PRO A 55 19.51 -9.23 8.92
C PRO A 55 19.31 -7.71 8.71
N TRP A 56 19.28 -6.97 9.82
CA TRP A 56 19.12 -5.52 9.84
C TRP A 56 20.44 -4.83 10.22
N ARG A 57 20.87 -3.83 9.45
CA ARG A 57 21.95 -2.90 9.82
C ARG A 57 21.39 -1.56 10.25
N SER A 58 21.94 -0.98 11.31
CA SER A 58 21.56 0.37 11.73
C SER A 58 22.04 1.40 10.70
N TRP A 59 21.35 2.53 10.63
CA TRP A 59 21.75 3.60 9.69
C TRP A 59 23.17 4.12 9.91
N GLU A 60 23.65 4.14 11.16
CA GLU A 60 25.00 4.59 11.51
C GLU A 60 26.11 3.69 10.92
N GLU A 61 25.77 2.43 10.60
CA GLU A 61 26.68 1.45 10.01
C GLU A 61 26.68 1.47 8.47
N VAL A 62 25.72 2.19 7.86
CA VAL A 62 25.54 2.22 6.40
C VAL A 62 26.23 3.45 5.83
N ASP A 63 27.08 3.23 4.83
CA ASP A 63 27.72 4.33 4.13
C ASP A 63 26.67 5.18 3.38
N PRO A 64 26.72 6.53 3.44
CA PRO A 64 25.74 7.39 2.77
C PRO A 64 25.65 7.19 1.25
N ASP A 65 26.75 6.83 0.57
CA ASP A 65 26.75 6.55 -0.87
C ASP A 65 26.14 5.16 -1.15
N GLU A 66 26.33 4.19 -0.25
CA GLU A 66 25.62 2.91 -0.28
C GLU A 66 24.10 3.14 -0.15
N ALA A 67 23.66 3.92 0.84
CA ALA A 67 22.25 4.24 1.04
C ALA A 67 21.64 4.95 -0.18
N ALA A 68 22.37 5.93 -0.76
CA ALA A 68 21.91 6.63 -1.96
C ALA A 68 21.82 5.70 -3.18
N THR A 69 22.71 4.71 -3.31
CA THR A 69 22.63 3.67 -4.35
C THR A 69 21.40 2.79 -4.18
N ARG A 70 20.99 2.54 -2.92
CA ARG A 70 19.72 1.89 -2.58
C ARG A 70 18.50 2.82 -2.66
N GLY A 71 18.66 4.06 -3.12
CA GLY A 71 17.58 5.03 -3.28
C GLY A 71 17.12 5.70 -1.98
N ILE A 72 17.91 5.65 -0.92
CA ILE A 72 17.58 6.21 0.40
C ILE A 72 18.44 7.44 0.66
N TYR A 73 17.79 8.57 0.93
CA TYR A 73 18.42 9.90 0.93
C TYR A 73 18.34 10.63 2.27
N ALA A 74 17.74 10.00 3.28
CA ALA A 74 17.63 10.50 4.65
C ALA A 74 17.71 9.35 5.66
N PRO A 75 18.09 9.64 6.93
CA PRO A 75 18.23 8.62 7.96
C PRO A 75 16.95 7.82 8.21
N VAL A 76 17.13 6.53 8.44
CA VAL A 76 16.10 5.60 8.90
C VAL A 76 16.60 4.85 10.13
N TYR A 77 15.74 4.07 10.79
CA TYR A 77 16.17 3.29 11.96
C TYR A 77 17.18 2.19 11.57
N ALA A 78 16.83 1.39 10.57
CA ALA A 78 17.65 0.29 10.07
C ALA A 78 17.32 -0.02 8.60
N LEU A 79 18.28 -0.63 7.91
CA LEU A 79 18.12 -1.18 6.57
C LEU A 79 18.23 -2.70 6.61
N SER A 80 17.42 -3.36 5.78
CA SER A 80 17.54 -4.79 5.55
C SER A 80 18.70 -5.07 4.60
N ASP A 81 19.46 -6.11 4.89
CA ASP A 81 20.41 -6.75 3.96
C ASP A 81 19.94 -8.12 3.48
N SER A 82 18.64 -8.37 3.61
CA SER A 82 18.03 -9.56 3.02
C SER A 82 18.13 -9.50 1.50
N VAL A 83 17.81 -10.64 0.86
CA VAL A 83 17.78 -10.74 -0.59
C VAL A 83 16.51 -10.03 -1.09
N PRO A 84 16.63 -9.08 -2.05
CA PRO A 84 15.46 -8.49 -2.69
C PRO A 84 14.73 -9.54 -3.55
N GLY A 85 13.50 -9.23 -3.94
CA GLY A 85 12.72 -10.09 -4.84
C GLY A 85 11.84 -11.11 -4.13
N THR A 86 11.61 -10.95 -2.82
CA THR A 86 10.63 -11.78 -2.10
C THR A 86 9.26 -11.66 -2.77
N ILE A 87 8.53 -12.77 -2.87
CA ILE A 87 7.27 -12.81 -3.61
C ILE A 87 6.12 -12.89 -2.62
N VAL A 88 5.19 -11.95 -2.68
CA VAL A 88 4.00 -11.94 -1.83
C VAL A 88 2.77 -12.45 -2.56
N ILE A 89 2.01 -13.31 -1.88
CA ILE A 89 0.76 -13.91 -2.37
C ILE A 89 -0.30 -13.92 -1.26
N ALA A 90 -1.56 -14.15 -1.64
CA ALA A 90 -2.61 -14.41 -0.66
C ALA A 90 -2.35 -15.77 0.03
N PRO A 91 -2.57 -15.91 1.36
CA PRO A 91 -2.36 -17.19 2.05
C PRO A 91 -3.19 -18.34 1.48
N GLY A 92 -4.35 -18.06 0.87
CA GLY A 92 -5.19 -19.08 0.24
C GLY A 92 -4.64 -19.64 -1.08
N ASP A 93 -3.62 -18.99 -1.66
CA ASP A 93 -3.06 -19.36 -2.95
C ASP A 93 -1.89 -20.35 -2.86
N THR A 94 -1.44 -20.67 -1.63
CA THR A 94 -0.39 -21.69 -1.38
C THR A 94 -0.90 -23.12 -1.62
N ARG A 95 -0.02 -23.99 -2.11
CA ARG A 95 -0.23 -25.44 -2.28
C ARG A 95 1.02 -26.20 -1.88
N GLY A 96 0.91 -27.47 -1.47
CA GLY A 96 2.09 -28.32 -1.27
C GLY A 96 3.09 -27.81 -0.23
N THR A 97 2.62 -27.00 0.73
CA THR A 97 3.41 -26.42 1.81
C THR A 97 2.83 -26.76 3.16
N VAL A 98 3.70 -26.96 4.15
CA VAL A 98 3.35 -27.17 5.55
C VAL A 98 3.95 -26.09 6.43
N LEU A 99 3.24 -25.68 7.48
CA LEU A 99 3.80 -24.81 8.51
C LEU A 99 4.82 -25.59 9.33
N VAL A 100 5.90 -24.91 9.72
CA VAL A 100 6.95 -25.45 10.60
C VAL A 100 6.79 -24.76 11.96
N PRO A 101 6.07 -25.36 12.94
CA PRO A 101 5.63 -24.65 14.14
C PRO A 101 6.77 -24.17 15.05
N ASN A 102 7.95 -24.78 14.97
CA ASN A 102 9.10 -24.38 15.78
C ASN A 102 9.85 -23.17 15.20
N GLU A 103 9.63 -22.85 13.92
CA GLU A 103 10.22 -21.71 13.20
C GLU A 103 9.19 -20.56 13.04
N ALA A 104 7.97 -20.77 13.53
CA ALA A 104 6.93 -19.77 13.64
C ALA A 104 7.31 -18.76 14.74
N GLY A 105 7.93 -17.65 14.36
CA GLY A 105 7.97 -16.44 15.19
C GLY A 105 6.56 -15.89 15.46
N GLY A 106 6.46 -14.94 16.39
CA GLY A 106 5.22 -14.24 16.71
C GLY A 106 5.37 -13.36 17.95
N TYR A 107 4.93 -12.11 17.87
CA TYR A 107 5.06 -11.14 18.97
C TYR A 107 3.75 -10.88 19.74
N CYS A 108 2.58 -11.33 19.26
CA CYS A 108 1.34 -11.07 20.01
C CYS A 108 0.19 -12.07 19.81
N CYS A 109 -0.26 -12.26 18.57
CA CYS A 109 -1.57 -12.84 18.27
C CYS A 109 -1.55 -13.91 17.16
N GLY A 110 -0.46 -14.00 16.38
CA GLY A 110 -0.32 -14.94 15.29
C GLY A 110 1.13 -15.08 14.82
N LEU A 111 1.30 -15.53 13.58
CA LEU A 111 2.58 -15.72 12.92
C LEU A 111 3.10 -14.40 12.37
N ASP A 112 4.36 -14.09 12.63
CA ASP A 112 5.05 -12.98 11.99
C ASP A 112 6.24 -13.48 11.15
N TRP A 113 7.07 -12.53 10.71
CA TRP A 113 8.26 -12.80 9.92
C TRP A 113 9.31 -13.67 10.64
N GLY A 114 9.28 -13.77 11.98
CA GLY A 114 10.26 -14.51 12.77
C GLY A 114 11.72 -14.20 12.43
N ASP A 115 12.59 -15.20 12.60
CA ASP A 115 14.00 -15.18 12.20
C ASP A 115 14.23 -15.86 10.82
N GLY A 116 13.18 -16.34 10.14
CA GLY A 116 13.29 -17.06 8.88
C GLY A 116 11.97 -17.67 8.36
N PRO A 117 12.03 -18.48 7.28
CA PRO A 117 10.85 -19.13 6.70
C PRO A 117 10.14 -20.08 7.68
N ASN A 118 8.86 -19.82 7.94
CA ASN A 118 8.01 -20.65 8.81
C ASN A 118 7.13 -21.66 8.03
N MET A 119 7.34 -21.77 6.72
CA MET A 119 6.72 -22.75 5.83
C MET A 119 7.77 -23.54 5.04
N ALA A 120 7.54 -24.84 4.90
CA ALA A 120 8.38 -25.74 4.13
C ALA A 120 7.59 -26.46 3.03
N CYS A 121 8.28 -26.87 1.97
CA CYS A 121 7.74 -27.74 0.94
C CYS A 121 7.37 -29.10 1.54
N ASP A 122 6.12 -29.54 1.37
CA ASP A 122 5.60 -30.80 1.90
C ASP A 122 6.33 -32.03 1.32
N SER A 123 6.85 -31.90 0.09
CA SER A 123 7.52 -33.01 -0.61
C SER A 123 8.97 -33.24 -0.22
N CYS A 124 9.73 -32.19 0.11
CA CYS A 124 11.17 -32.30 0.36
C CYS A 124 11.65 -31.65 1.67
N GLY A 125 10.76 -30.95 2.38
CA GLY A 125 11.07 -30.27 3.64
C GLY A 125 11.89 -28.99 3.50
N LEU A 126 12.22 -28.54 2.29
CA LEU A 126 12.95 -27.28 2.09
C LEU A 126 12.11 -26.09 2.61
N PRO A 127 12.65 -25.21 3.46
CA PRO A 127 11.98 -23.96 3.83
C PRO A 127 11.82 -23.07 2.60
N VAL A 128 10.59 -22.62 2.33
CA VAL A 128 10.25 -21.94 1.06
C VAL A 128 9.50 -20.62 1.25
N ALA A 129 8.90 -20.37 2.41
CA ALA A 129 8.10 -19.17 2.62
C ALA A 129 7.91 -18.79 4.10
N SER A 130 7.49 -17.55 4.34
CA SER A 130 7.00 -17.05 5.62
C SER A 130 5.53 -16.64 5.51
N ARG A 131 4.67 -17.26 6.33
CA ARG A 131 3.29 -16.84 6.53
C ARG A 131 3.22 -15.79 7.63
N ILE A 132 2.45 -14.75 7.36
CA ILE A 132 2.12 -13.68 8.31
C ILE A 132 0.61 -13.68 8.54
N ASP A 133 0.23 -13.79 9.82
CA ASP A 133 -1.13 -13.58 10.29
C ASP A 133 -1.21 -13.00 11.71
N ASP A 134 -0.12 -12.38 12.21
CA ASP A 134 -0.12 -11.64 13.47
C ASP A 134 -1.00 -10.37 13.39
N CYS A 135 -1.52 -9.97 14.54
CA CYS A 135 -2.27 -8.73 14.67
C CYS A 135 -1.42 -7.53 14.25
N SER A 136 -2.08 -6.50 13.74
CA SER A 136 -1.43 -5.28 13.24
C SER A 136 -0.60 -5.46 11.96
N LEU A 137 -0.52 -6.67 11.39
CA LEU A 137 0.14 -6.96 10.13
C LEU A 137 -0.87 -7.47 9.09
N TRP A 138 -0.60 -7.17 7.83
CA TRP A 138 -1.41 -7.68 6.72
C TRP A 138 -1.20 -9.19 6.56
N GLN A 139 -2.30 -9.92 6.38
CA GLN A 139 -2.21 -11.37 6.17
C GLN A 139 -1.62 -11.67 4.80
N ALA A 140 -0.52 -12.42 4.77
CA ALA A 140 0.24 -12.67 3.55
C ALA A 140 1.09 -13.93 3.66
N VAL A 141 1.49 -14.48 2.51
CA VAL A 141 2.59 -15.44 2.43
C VAL A 141 3.68 -14.84 1.55
N TRP A 142 4.91 -14.87 2.04
CA TRP A 142 6.10 -14.36 1.39
C TRP A 142 7.02 -15.52 1.02
N LEU A 143 7.12 -15.84 -0.27
CA LEU A 143 8.02 -16.87 -0.78
C LEU A 143 9.46 -16.35 -0.78
N ALA A 144 10.38 -17.20 -0.32
CA ALA A 144 11.81 -16.93 -0.34
C ALA A 144 12.32 -17.02 -1.80
N PRO A 145 12.91 -15.94 -2.34
CA PRO A 145 13.23 -15.84 -3.77
C PRO A 145 14.27 -16.85 -4.24
N ASP A 146 15.11 -17.34 -3.33
CA ASP A 146 16.15 -18.34 -3.57
C ASP A 146 15.65 -19.79 -3.40
N ALA A 147 14.47 -19.98 -2.81
CA ALA A 147 13.87 -21.29 -2.57
C ALA A 147 12.77 -21.66 -3.58
N VAL A 148 12.39 -20.72 -4.46
CA VAL A 148 11.34 -20.93 -5.48
C VAL A 148 11.78 -20.54 -6.89
N HIS A 149 11.23 -21.21 -7.89
CA HIS A 149 11.33 -20.82 -9.29
C HIS A 149 9.97 -20.37 -9.82
N CYS A 150 9.94 -19.24 -10.51
CA CYS A 150 8.77 -18.74 -11.21
C CYS A 150 8.72 -19.32 -12.62
N LEU A 151 7.68 -20.10 -12.94
CA LEU A 151 7.50 -20.72 -14.25
C LEU A 151 6.29 -20.12 -14.96
N PRO A 152 6.43 -19.69 -16.23
CA PRO A 152 5.29 -19.25 -17.03
C PRO A 152 4.38 -20.44 -17.35
N ILE A 153 3.07 -20.21 -17.37
CA ILE A 153 2.07 -21.18 -17.81
C ILE A 153 1.64 -20.80 -19.23
N ASP A 154 1.92 -21.68 -20.19
CA ASP A 154 1.59 -21.45 -21.59
C ASP A 154 0.08 -21.24 -21.82
N GLY A 155 -0.28 -20.30 -22.71
CA GLY A 155 -1.64 -20.12 -23.19
C GLY A 155 -2.63 -19.47 -22.21
N THR A 156 -2.14 -18.85 -21.13
CA THR A 156 -2.97 -18.24 -20.08
C THR A 156 -2.55 -16.79 -19.78
N ASP A 157 -2.55 -15.92 -20.77
CA ASP A 157 -2.32 -14.50 -20.50
C ASP A 157 -3.59 -13.85 -19.96
N THR A 158 -3.55 -13.40 -18.71
CA THR A 158 -4.59 -12.55 -18.13
C THR A 158 -4.56 -11.22 -18.86
N ALA A 159 -5.64 -10.86 -19.56
CA ALA A 159 -5.70 -9.59 -20.27
C ALA A 159 -5.54 -8.42 -19.27
N ILE A 160 -4.60 -7.54 -19.55
CA ILE A 160 -4.44 -6.27 -18.84
C ILE A 160 -5.61 -5.39 -19.27
N LEU A 161 -6.41 -4.95 -18.30
CA LEU A 161 -7.53 -4.05 -18.53
C LEU A 161 -6.99 -2.67 -18.91
N SER A 162 -7.65 -2.02 -19.86
CA SER A 162 -7.44 -0.61 -20.14
C SER A 162 -8.04 0.26 -19.02
N TRP A 163 -7.63 1.53 -18.95
CA TRP A 163 -8.23 2.50 -18.03
C TRP A 163 -9.75 2.63 -18.17
N ALA A 164 -10.29 2.43 -19.37
CA ALA A 164 -11.74 2.49 -19.61
C ALA A 164 -12.44 1.27 -19.01
N GLU A 165 -11.91 0.06 -19.23
CA GLU A 165 -12.44 -1.17 -18.65
C GLU A 165 -12.36 -1.15 -17.11
N LEU A 166 -11.30 -0.59 -16.54
CA LEU A 166 -11.18 -0.42 -15.08
C LEU A 166 -12.23 0.53 -14.50
N LEU A 167 -12.59 1.60 -15.22
CA LEU A 167 -13.67 2.49 -14.81
C LEU A 167 -15.04 1.81 -14.91
N GLU A 168 -15.25 0.99 -15.92
CA GLU A 168 -16.48 0.19 -16.09
C GLU A 168 -16.62 -0.89 -15.01
N GLU A 169 -15.50 -1.51 -14.59
CA GLU A 169 -15.50 -2.48 -13.49
C GLU A 169 -15.89 -1.84 -12.15
N GLY A 170 -15.56 -0.55 -11.95
CA GLY A 170 -15.99 0.22 -10.78
C GLY A 170 -15.44 -0.27 -9.44
N LYS A 171 -14.38 -1.11 -9.45
CA LYS A 171 -13.73 -1.60 -8.23
C LYS A 171 -13.04 -0.45 -7.49
N ALA A 172 -13.68 0.01 -6.43
CA ALA A 172 -13.20 1.10 -5.59
C ALA A 172 -12.90 0.64 -4.16
N THR A 173 -11.98 1.32 -3.46
CA THR A 173 -11.63 1.02 -2.07
C THR A 173 -12.37 1.97 -1.14
N PRO A 174 -13.37 1.53 -0.34
CA PRO A 174 -14.14 2.44 0.50
C PRO A 174 -13.26 3.13 1.56
N PRO A 175 -13.50 4.43 1.84
CA PRO A 175 -12.73 5.18 2.84
C PRO A 175 -12.96 4.72 4.28
N ILE A 176 -14.16 4.21 4.57
CA ILE A 176 -14.56 3.76 5.89
C ILE A 176 -14.91 2.28 5.81
N VAL A 177 -14.30 1.48 6.69
CA VAL A 177 -14.45 0.02 6.72
C VAL A 177 -14.73 -0.46 8.15
N PRO A 178 -15.42 -1.60 8.33
CA PRO A 178 -15.48 -2.27 9.61
C PRO A 178 -14.10 -2.85 9.94
N ILE A 179 -13.58 -2.56 11.13
CA ILE A 179 -12.32 -3.13 11.64
C ILE A 179 -12.62 -4.10 12.78
N SER A 180 -12.11 -5.31 12.64
CA SER A 180 -12.23 -6.38 13.63
C SER A 180 -11.07 -6.37 14.61
N ARG A 181 -11.36 -6.56 15.89
CA ARG A 181 -10.34 -6.82 16.91
C ARG A 181 -10.04 -8.31 17.01
N TRP A 182 -8.76 -8.63 17.23
CA TRP A 182 -8.31 -9.99 17.47
C TRP A 182 -9.01 -10.59 18.69
N GLY A 183 -9.51 -11.83 18.58
CA GLY A 183 -10.23 -12.51 19.66
C GLY A 183 -11.70 -12.09 19.85
N SER A 184 -12.28 -11.28 18.94
CA SER A 184 -13.71 -10.95 18.98
C SER A 184 -14.56 -12.21 18.77
N LEU A 185 -15.29 -12.63 19.81
CA LEU A 185 -16.28 -13.71 19.71
C LEU A 185 -17.44 -13.28 18.80
N LEU A 186 -17.67 -14.04 17.73
CA LEU A 186 -18.86 -13.95 16.86
C LEU A 186 -18.99 -12.64 16.05
N GLY A 187 -17.91 -11.87 15.85
CA GLY A 187 -17.92 -10.70 14.96
C GLY A 187 -18.78 -9.52 15.45
N LEU A 188 -19.12 -9.49 16.74
CA LEU A 188 -20.00 -8.48 17.33
C LEU A 188 -19.25 -7.22 17.82
N ASP A 189 -17.91 -7.22 17.77
CA ASP A 189 -17.06 -6.11 18.23
C ASP A 189 -16.27 -5.52 17.05
N HIS A 190 -16.99 -4.91 16.10
CA HIS A 190 -16.41 -4.22 14.94
C HIS A 190 -16.65 -2.72 15.06
N GLY A 191 -15.56 -1.96 15.07
CA GLY A 191 -15.62 -0.50 15.01
C GLY A 191 -15.49 -0.02 13.57
N TRP A 192 -16.32 0.95 13.17
CA TRP A 192 -16.13 1.64 11.89
C TRP A 192 -14.96 2.62 12.02
N SER A 193 -14.01 2.52 11.09
CA SER A 193 -12.80 3.34 11.09
C SER A 193 -12.42 3.70 9.66
N TRP A 194 -11.51 4.67 9.53
CA TRP A 194 -10.81 4.90 8.28
C TRP A 194 -10.09 3.61 7.84
N SER A 195 -10.10 3.39 6.53
CA SER A 195 -9.47 2.24 5.90
C SER A 195 -7.95 2.33 6.05
N PRO A 196 -7.27 1.29 6.57
CA PRO A 196 -5.82 1.26 6.65
C PRO A 196 -5.14 1.48 5.29
N GLN A 197 -5.76 0.99 4.20
CA GLN A 197 -5.29 1.22 2.83
C GLN A 197 -5.33 2.70 2.45
N TRP A 198 -6.35 3.43 2.89
CA TRP A 198 -6.45 4.87 2.68
C TRP A 198 -5.37 5.62 3.44
N GLU A 199 -5.13 5.27 4.70
CA GLU A 199 -4.10 5.91 5.51
C GLU A 199 -2.69 5.68 4.93
N ALA A 200 -2.38 4.46 4.47
CA ALA A 200 -1.15 4.16 3.76
C ALA A 200 -1.02 4.95 2.44
N ALA A 201 -2.05 4.94 1.61
CA ALA A 201 -2.07 5.68 0.36
C ALA A 201 -1.91 7.20 0.58
N ALA A 202 -2.52 7.73 1.62
CA ALA A 202 -2.36 9.13 2.03
C ALA A 202 -0.95 9.41 2.54
N GLY A 203 -0.33 8.50 3.30
CA GLY A 203 1.07 8.61 3.70
C GLY A 203 2.00 8.75 2.49
N ARG A 204 1.86 7.87 1.50
CA ARG A 204 2.61 7.95 0.24
C ARG A 204 2.31 9.24 -0.52
N GLY A 205 1.03 9.55 -0.73
CA GLY A 205 0.58 10.74 -1.47
C GLY A 205 1.07 12.05 -0.85
N LEU A 206 1.04 12.15 0.49
CA LEU A 206 1.50 13.32 1.23
C LEU A 206 3.00 13.54 1.06
N ALA A 207 3.82 12.48 1.08
CA ALA A 207 5.26 12.59 0.82
C ALA A 207 5.54 13.16 -0.58
N HIS A 208 4.82 12.69 -1.61
CA HIS A 208 4.91 13.23 -2.97
C HIS A 208 4.42 14.69 -3.06
N LEU A 209 3.32 15.04 -2.38
CA LEU A 209 2.81 16.42 -2.33
C LEU A 209 3.83 17.38 -1.70
N LEU A 210 4.49 16.99 -0.61
CA LEU A 210 5.54 17.80 0.02
C LEU A 210 6.76 17.93 -0.89
N ALA A 211 7.21 16.85 -1.53
CA ALA A 211 8.32 16.93 -2.49
C ALA A 211 7.99 17.87 -3.66
N ALA A 212 6.75 17.82 -4.15
CA ALA A 212 6.26 18.68 -5.22
C ALA A 212 5.99 20.12 -4.76
N SER A 213 5.81 20.40 -3.47
CA SER A 213 5.50 21.74 -2.99
C SER A 213 6.68 22.70 -3.09
N HIS A 214 7.90 22.17 -3.07
CA HIS A 214 9.15 22.95 -2.94
C HIS A 214 9.11 23.93 -1.75
N GLY A 215 8.46 23.55 -0.65
CA GLY A 215 8.34 24.35 0.57
C GLY A 215 7.31 25.48 0.49
N ARG A 216 6.49 25.53 -0.57
CA ARG A 216 5.36 26.46 -0.70
C ARG A 216 4.08 25.80 -0.16
N PRO A 217 3.07 26.56 0.31
CA PRO A 217 1.79 25.97 0.67
C PRO A 217 1.14 25.30 -0.54
N VAL A 218 0.37 24.24 -0.26
CA VAL A 218 -0.37 23.49 -1.29
C VAL A 218 -1.85 23.52 -0.94
N THR A 219 -2.69 23.83 -1.93
CA THR A 219 -4.14 23.71 -1.81
C THR A 219 -4.64 22.53 -2.61
N VAL A 220 -5.59 21.78 -2.04
CA VAL A 220 -6.31 20.69 -2.72
C VAL A 220 -7.78 21.06 -2.93
N PRO A 221 -8.50 20.42 -3.86
CA PRO A 221 -9.94 20.65 -4.05
C PRO A 221 -10.74 20.30 -2.80
N HIS A 222 -11.95 20.84 -2.66
CA HIS A 222 -12.87 20.45 -1.59
C HIS A 222 -13.31 18.97 -1.70
N GLY A 223 -13.88 18.43 -0.63
CA GLY A 223 -14.37 17.05 -0.56
C GLY A 223 -13.38 16.10 0.13
N LEU A 224 -13.44 14.81 -0.20
CA LEU A 224 -12.62 13.77 0.45
C LEU A 224 -11.12 14.03 0.35
N ILE A 225 -10.64 14.58 -0.77
CA ILE A 225 -9.21 14.92 -0.91
C ILE A 225 -8.76 16.00 0.09
N ALA A 226 -9.61 16.99 0.40
CA ALA A 226 -9.33 17.98 1.44
C ALA A 226 -9.38 17.36 2.85
N GLU A 227 -10.33 16.46 3.11
CA GLU A 227 -10.40 15.74 4.39
C GLU A 227 -9.13 14.90 4.65
N VAL A 228 -8.58 14.31 3.59
CA VAL A 228 -7.38 13.45 3.65
C VAL A 228 -6.08 14.27 3.75
N PHE A 229 -5.92 15.32 2.94
CA PHE A 229 -4.62 15.99 2.79
C PHE A 229 -4.53 17.39 3.39
N GLN A 230 -5.57 18.22 3.32
CA GLN A 230 -5.44 19.67 3.58
C GLN A 230 -4.95 19.95 5.00
N ARG A 231 -5.48 19.23 5.99
CA ARG A 231 -5.07 19.40 7.40
C ARG A 231 -3.58 19.10 7.62
N ALA A 232 -3.06 18.05 6.98
CA ALA A 232 -1.65 17.69 7.10
C ALA A 232 -0.76 18.69 6.35
N LEU A 233 -1.19 19.13 5.16
CA LEU A 233 -0.48 20.16 4.39
C LEU A 233 -0.40 21.48 5.14
N ASP A 234 -1.49 21.94 5.76
CA ASP A 234 -1.53 23.18 6.53
C ASP A 234 -0.65 23.12 7.79
N ALA A 235 -0.45 21.92 8.35
CA ALA A 235 0.41 21.72 9.52
C ALA A 235 1.89 21.65 9.16
N LEU A 236 2.24 21.07 7.99
CA LEU A 236 3.61 20.79 7.58
C LEU A 236 4.22 21.87 6.67
N LEU A 237 3.39 22.70 6.02
CA LEU A 237 3.84 23.74 5.08
C LEU A 237 3.60 25.14 5.65
N PRO A 238 4.45 26.12 5.31
CA PRO A 238 4.26 27.49 5.74
C PRO A 238 3.01 28.10 5.09
N ALA A 239 2.28 28.94 5.83
CA ALA A 239 1.09 29.63 5.36
C ALA A 239 1.35 30.82 4.38
N VAL A 240 2.53 30.86 3.74
CA VAL A 240 3.00 32.00 2.95
C VAL A 240 2.62 31.87 1.48
N GLN A 241 1.82 32.82 0.97
CA GLN A 241 1.40 32.85 -0.44
C GLN A 241 2.58 33.18 -1.40
N PRO A 242 2.52 32.76 -2.68
CA PRO A 242 1.42 32.05 -3.34
C PRO A 242 1.46 30.53 -3.18
N ALA A 243 0.29 29.94 -2.90
CA ALA A 243 0.12 28.49 -2.83
C ALA A 243 0.19 27.81 -4.22
N ARG A 244 0.74 26.59 -4.25
CA ARG A 244 0.66 25.71 -5.42
C ARG A 244 -0.66 24.97 -5.41
N ARG A 245 -1.27 24.79 -6.58
CA ARG A 245 -2.56 24.11 -6.71
C ARG A 245 -2.36 22.65 -7.10
N ALA A 246 -2.87 21.74 -6.27
CA ALA A 246 -3.00 20.33 -6.59
C ALA A 246 -4.43 20.04 -7.04
N VAL A 247 -4.60 19.25 -8.12
CA VAL A 247 -5.92 18.86 -8.63
C VAL A 247 -5.97 17.36 -8.94
N LEU A 248 -7.16 16.77 -8.90
CA LEU A 248 -7.37 15.40 -9.38
C LEU A 248 -7.31 15.38 -10.91
N ALA A 249 -6.54 14.45 -11.47
CA ALA A 249 -6.51 14.17 -12.90
C ALA A 249 -6.50 12.65 -13.12
N GLY A 250 -7.04 12.19 -14.25
CA GLY A 250 -7.11 10.77 -14.54
C GLY A 250 -8.11 10.42 -15.64
N PRO A 251 -8.31 9.11 -15.87
CA PRO A 251 -9.23 8.64 -16.91
C PRO A 251 -10.67 9.08 -16.61
N GLY A 252 -11.41 9.51 -17.63
CA GLY A 252 -12.77 10.01 -17.48
C GLY A 252 -12.90 11.43 -16.90
N LEU A 253 -11.80 12.08 -16.48
CA LEU A 253 -11.79 13.49 -16.09
C LEU A 253 -11.37 14.39 -17.24
N SER A 254 -11.74 15.66 -17.14
CA SER A 254 -11.25 16.70 -18.06
C SER A 254 -9.74 16.92 -17.87
N ALA A 255 -9.06 17.33 -18.94
CA ALA A 255 -7.64 17.65 -18.86
C ALA A 255 -7.38 18.77 -17.82
N PRO A 256 -6.29 18.68 -17.04
CA PRO A 256 -5.96 19.69 -16.05
C PRO A 256 -5.67 21.05 -16.70
N ASP A 257 -6.03 22.13 -16.01
CA ASP A 257 -5.75 23.50 -16.46
C ASP A 257 -4.24 23.73 -16.64
N THR A 258 -3.85 24.63 -17.55
CA THR A 258 -2.44 24.96 -17.82
C THR A 258 -1.70 25.59 -16.64
N ASP A 259 -2.42 26.12 -15.65
CA ASP A 259 -1.89 26.74 -14.42
C ASP A 259 -1.78 25.73 -13.26
N THR A 260 -1.89 24.43 -13.54
CA THR A 260 -1.81 23.37 -12.54
C THR A 260 -0.36 23.00 -12.26
N ASP A 261 0.05 23.15 -11.00
CA ASP A 261 1.40 22.77 -10.55
C ASP A 261 1.55 21.26 -10.31
N ILE A 262 0.51 20.65 -9.74
CA ILE A 262 0.53 19.28 -9.21
C ILE A 262 -0.76 18.55 -9.62
N ILE A 263 -0.63 17.31 -10.09
CA ILE A 263 -1.79 16.45 -10.41
C ILE A 263 -1.77 15.19 -9.55
N VAL A 264 -2.90 14.87 -8.94
CA VAL A 264 -3.11 13.63 -8.20
C VAL A 264 -3.75 12.62 -9.15
N VAL A 265 -3.03 11.55 -9.46
CA VAL A 265 -3.33 10.62 -10.56
C VAL A 265 -3.37 9.16 -10.08
N PRO A 266 -4.16 8.30 -10.75
CA PRO A 266 -4.21 6.90 -10.39
C PRO A 266 -3.00 6.12 -10.88
N THR A 267 -2.60 5.11 -10.10
CA THR A 267 -1.69 4.03 -10.49
C THR A 267 -2.50 2.82 -10.97
N HIS A 268 -2.10 2.25 -12.10
CA HIS A 268 -2.77 1.11 -12.71
C HIS A 268 -2.65 -0.14 -11.82
N PRO A 269 -3.76 -0.79 -11.44
CA PRO A 269 -3.74 -1.86 -10.44
C PRO A 269 -3.04 -3.14 -10.91
N GLN A 270 -2.93 -3.39 -12.22
CA GLN A 270 -2.28 -4.59 -12.75
C GLN A 270 -0.83 -4.35 -13.21
N THR A 271 -0.46 -3.12 -13.56
CA THR A 271 0.85 -2.81 -14.18
C THR A 271 1.72 -1.88 -13.34
N GLY A 272 1.13 -1.17 -12.38
CA GLY A 272 1.84 -0.15 -11.60
C GLY A 272 2.12 1.14 -12.38
N GLU A 273 1.68 1.25 -13.64
CA GLU A 273 1.90 2.45 -14.44
C GLU A 273 1.07 3.63 -13.93
N LEU A 274 1.68 4.82 -13.90
CA LEU A 274 0.95 6.03 -13.57
C LEU A 274 0.15 6.49 -14.78
N TRP A 275 -1.11 6.87 -14.54
CA TRP A 275 -1.86 7.57 -15.56
C TRP A 275 -1.12 8.86 -15.95
N SER A 276 -0.97 9.06 -17.25
CA SER A 276 -0.30 10.22 -17.81
C SER A 276 -1.27 11.00 -18.70
N PRO A 277 -1.30 12.34 -18.61
CA PRO A 277 -2.11 13.15 -19.50
C PRO A 277 -1.61 13.00 -20.95
N GLY A 278 -2.52 12.82 -21.90
CA GLY A 278 -2.17 12.79 -23.32
C GLY A 278 -1.70 14.17 -23.80
N GLY A 279 -0.39 14.34 -23.99
CA GLY A 279 0.21 15.58 -24.52
C GLY A 279 1.46 16.05 -23.76
N PRO A 280 2.20 17.04 -24.29
CA PRO A 280 3.44 17.52 -23.70
C PRO A 280 3.21 18.47 -22.51
N ASN A 281 2.62 17.99 -21.42
CA ASN A 281 2.59 18.71 -20.13
C ASN A 281 3.74 18.22 -19.23
N ALA A 282 4.96 18.31 -19.75
CA ALA A 282 6.18 17.78 -19.12
C ALA A 282 6.58 18.47 -17.78
N SER A 283 5.87 19.51 -17.36
CA SER A 283 6.18 20.30 -16.15
C SER A 283 5.31 20.02 -14.94
N VAL A 284 4.25 19.21 -15.05
CA VAL A 284 3.31 18.97 -13.95
C VAL A 284 3.79 17.77 -13.12
N HIS A 285 3.84 17.92 -11.79
CA HIS A 285 4.29 16.83 -10.92
C HIS A 285 3.15 15.83 -10.63
N PRO A 286 3.28 14.54 -10.99
CA PRO A 286 2.27 13.54 -10.66
C PRO A 286 2.43 13.03 -9.22
N VAL A 287 1.33 13.02 -8.49
CA VAL A 287 1.20 12.42 -7.15
C VAL A 287 0.40 11.12 -7.31
N PRO A 288 1.01 9.95 -7.07
CA PRO A 288 0.37 8.67 -7.32
C PRO A 288 -0.61 8.30 -6.20
N LEU A 289 -1.77 7.75 -6.57
CA LEU A 289 -2.70 7.09 -5.67
C LEU A 289 -3.14 5.73 -6.24
N PRO A 290 -3.40 4.70 -5.40
CA PRO A 290 -4.04 3.48 -5.86
C PRO A 290 -5.36 3.78 -6.58
N PHE A 291 -5.61 3.13 -7.72
CA PHE A 291 -6.77 3.40 -8.59
C PHE A 291 -8.10 3.42 -7.82
N GLY A 292 -8.36 2.41 -6.99
CA GLY A 292 -9.60 2.30 -6.24
C GLY A 292 -9.82 3.43 -5.22
N ILE A 293 -8.76 4.03 -4.68
CA ILE A 293 -8.84 5.18 -3.77
C ILE A 293 -9.03 6.48 -4.55
N TRP A 294 -8.26 6.63 -5.65
CA TRP A 294 -8.40 7.76 -6.56
C TRP A 294 -9.83 7.86 -7.11
N MET A 295 -10.46 6.72 -7.45
CA MET A 295 -11.84 6.66 -7.95
C MET A 295 -12.84 7.30 -6.98
N TRP A 296 -12.74 7.03 -5.68
CA TRP A 296 -13.59 7.64 -4.64
C TRP A 296 -13.41 9.15 -4.53
N MET A 297 -12.22 9.67 -4.80
CA MET A 297 -11.96 11.11 -4.78
C MET A 297 -12.41 11.79 -6.07
N ALA A 298 -12.19 11.15 -7.22
CA ALA A 298 -12.48 11.68 -8.55
C ALA A 298 -13.97 11.65 -8.90
N PHE A 299 -14.66 10.59 -8.49
CA PHE A 299 -16.08 10.37 -8.74
C PHE A 299 -16.78 10.12 -7.40
N PRO A 300 -16.92 11.16 -6.55
CA PRO A 300 -17.62 11.02 -5.29
C PRO A 300 -19.08 10.63 -5.58
N GLU A 301 -19.43 9.37 -5.34
CA GLU A 301 -20.80 8.92 -5.58
C GLU A 301 -21.78 9.71 -4.70
N PRO A 302 -22.91 10.19 -5.25
CA PRO A 302 -23.97 10.86 -4.51
C PRO A 302 -24.76 9.98 -3.52
N HIS A 303 -24.17 8.92 -2.96
CA HIS A 303 -24.80 7.84 -2.18
C HIS A 303 -25.47 6.77 -3.06
N LEU A 304 -24.76 5.71 -3.42
CA LEU A 304 -25.38 4.42 -3.71
C LEU A 304 -24.59 3.27 -3.04
N HIS A 305 -25.33 2.57 -2.18
CA HIS A 305 -25.18 1.23 -1.62
C HIS A 305 -23.87 0.47 -1.88
N LEU A 306 -23.13 0.30 -0.79
CA LEU A 306 -21.98 -0.60 -0.69
C LEU A 306 -22.30 -1.99 -1.30
N PRO A 307 -21.36 -2.62 -2.02
CA PRO A 307 -21.50 -4.01 -2.38
C PRO A 307 -21.38 -4.85 -1.11
N THR A 308 -22.50 -5.42 -0.65
CA THR A 308 -22.46 -6.46 0.38
C THR A 308 -22.25 -7.80 -0.30
N SER A 309 -21.41 -8.63 0.31
CA SER A 309 -21.16 -10.03 0.02
C SER A 309 -22.35 -10.76 -0.62
N GLY A 310 -22.05 -11.51 -1.69
CA GLY A 310 -22.98 -12.01 -2.69
C GLY A 310 -24.27 -12.64 -2.16
N THR A 311 -25.36 -12.31 -2.86
CA THR A 311 -26.61 -13.08 -3.11
C THR A 311 -27.76 -12.17 -3.56
N MET A 312 -27.57 -10.85 -3.63
CA MET A 312 -28.61 -9.93 -4.08
C MET A 312 -28.71 -9.85 -5.61
N PRO A 313 -29.93 -9.93 -6.19
CA PRO A 313 -30.14 -9.71 -7.61
C PRO A 313 -29.73 -8.30 -8.04
N TYR A 314 -29.20 -8.19 -9.26
CA TYR A 314 -28.91 -6.91 -9.91
C TYR A 314 -30.16 -5.99 -9.88
N GLY A 315 -30.00 -4.77 -9.38
CA GLY A 315 -31.06 -3.75 -9.34
C GLY A 315 -31.84 -3.63 -8.02
N VAL A 316 -31.49 -4.40 -6.97
CA VAL A 316 -32.08 -4.22 -5.64
C VAL A 316 -31.25 -3.22 -4.82
N LEU A 317 -31.79 -2.01 -4.66
CA LEU A 317 -31.25 -0.98 -3.76
C LEU A 317 -31.71 -1.29 -2.34
N ARG A 318 -30.78 -1.48 -1.40
CA ARG A 318 -31.11 -1.54 0.04
C ARG A 318 -30.87 -0.17 0.64
N ASP A 319 -31.84 0.40 1.36
CA ASP A 319 -31.62 1.59 2.20
C ASP A 319 -30.72 1.28 3.43
N ASP A 320 -29.54 0.69 3.20
CA ASP A 320 -28.53 0.52 4.23
C ASP A 320 -28.05 1.92 4.63
N PRO A 321 -28.06 2.25 5.94
CA PRO A 321 -27.59 3.54 6.41
C PRO A 321 -26.13 3.72 5.99
N PRO A 322 -25.70 4.95 5.66
CA PRO A 322 -24.31 5.21 5.32
C PRO A 322 -23.40 4.74 6.46
N PRO A 323 -22.17 4.28 6.16
CA PRO A 323 -21.24 3.87 7.18
C PRO A 323 -21.08 5.03 8.19
N PRO A 324 -21.18 4.76 9.51
CA PRO A 324 -21.10 5.80 10.51
C PRO A 324 -19.73 6.48 10.43
N ARG A 325 -19.73 7.80 10.65
CA ARG A 325 -18.50 8.59 10.62
C ARG A 325 -17.58 8.12 11.75
N PRO A 326 -16.29 7.88 11.47
CA PRO A 326 -15.32 7.55 12.50
C PRO A 326 -15.28 8.63 13.58
N HIS A 327 -15.07 8.23 14.84
CA HIS A 327 -14.98 9.15 15.99
C HIS A 327 -13.69 9.99 16.03
N HIS A 328 -12.89 9.94 14.97
CA HIS A 328 -11.60 10.60 14.87
C HIS A 328 -11.37 11.12 13.45
N LEU A 329 -10.59 12.20 13.36
CA LEU A 329 -10.17 12.77 12.09
C LEU A 329 -9.24 11.80 11.36
N PHE A 330 -9.27 11.86 10.02
CA PHE A 330 -8.35 11.12 9.16
C PHE A 330 -6.90 11.44 9.50
N ARG A 331 -6.03 10.44 9.35
CA ARG A 331 -4.59 10.55 9.54
C ARG A 331 -3.88 9.78 8.45
N ALA A 332 -2.77 10.33 7.97
CA ALA A 332 -1.90 9.62 7.05
C ALA A 332 -1.04 8.63 7.84
N ASP A 333 -0.75 7.47 7.26
CA ASP A 333 0.11 6.49 7.92
C ASP A 333 1.56 7.01 8.00
N PRO A 334 2.13 7.18 9.21
CA PRO A 334 3.46 7.76 9.37
C PRO A 334 4.56 6.86 8.84
N GLY A 335 4.40 5.54 8.91
CA GLY A 335 5.38 4.58 8.40
C GLY A 335 5.51 4.65 6.89
N THR A 336 4.37 4.65 6.19
CA THR A 336 4.30 4.76 4.72
C THR A 336 4.75 6.14 4.25
N PHE A 337 4.39 7.20 5.00
CA PHE A 337 4.89 8.55 4.76
C PHE A 337 6.41 8.63 4.86
N GLN A 338 7.00 8.17 5.96
CA GLN A 338 8.45 8.20 6.16
C GLN A 338 9.17 7.34 5.11
N HIS A 339 8.71 6.10 4.92
CA HIS A 339 9.29 5.17 3.95
C HIS A 339 9.33 5.77 2.54
N THR A 340 8.25 6.47 2.13
CA THR A 340 8.19 7.15 0.83
C THR A 340 9.10 8.38 0.83
N LEU A 341 9.01 9.26 1.83
CA LEU A 341 9.69 10.56 1.82
C LEU A 341 11.22 10.42 1.79
N VAL A 342 11.79 9.48 2.56
CA VAL A 342 13.25 9.25 2.58
C VAL A 342 13.79 8.74 1.24
N ARG A 343 12.93 8.23 0.35
CA ARG A 343 13.26 7.76 -1.00
C ARG A 343 13.05 8.79 -2.10
N LEU A 344 12.52 9.97 -1.76
CA LEU A 344 12.42 11.08 -2.70
C LEU A 344 13.70 11.92 -2.63
N PRO A 345 14.40 12.17 -3.75
CA PRO A 345 15.62 12.99 -3.74
C PRO A 345 15.44 14.38 -3.12
N ALA A 346 14.22 14.92 -3.16
CA ALA A 346 13.82 16.19 -2.57
C ALA A 346 14.09 16.26 -1.05
N VAL A 347 14.08 15.13 -0.35
CA VAL A 347 14.34 15.06 1.10
C VAL A 347 15.75 15.54 1.48
N ARG A 348 16.66 15.70 0.52
CA ARG A 348 17.97 16.32 0.75
C ARG A 348 17.87 17.80 1.12
N SER A 349 16.74 18.46 0.83
CA SER A 349 16.50 19.84 1.23
C SER A 349 16.36 19.96 2.76
N PRO A 350 16.92 21.01 3.40
CA PRO A 350 16.93 21.12 4.86
C PRO A 350 15.54 21.07 5.50
N TRP A 351 14.54 21.70 4.88
CA TRP A 351 13.18 21.78 5.43
C TRP A 351 12.43 20.43 5.39
N LEU A 352 12.67 19.58 4.38
CA LEU A 352 12.10 18.23 4.35
C LEU A 352 12.81 17.30 5.33
N ARG A 353 14.12 17.48 5.57
CA ARG A 353 14.82 16.75 6.63
C ARG A 353 14.26 17.06 8.00
N GLU A 354 14.00 18.34 8.27
CA GLU A 354 13.41 18.77 9.54
C GLU A 354 12.05 18.09 9.80
N ILE A 355 11.22 17.91 8.76
CA ILE A 355 9.96 17.16 8.88
C ILE A 355 10.21 15.68 9.22
N VAL A 356 11.20 15.03 8.59
CA VAL A 356 11.56 13.63 8.91
C VAL A 356 12.06 13.50 10.34
N ASP A 357 12.93 14.41 10.78
CA ASP A 357 13.51 14.41 12.12
C ASP A 357 12.44 14.66 13.21
N ASN A 358 11.42 15.47 12.90
CA ASN A 358 10.33 15.81 13.81
C ASN A 358 9.13 14.86 13.76
N LEU A 359 9.12 13.84 12.88
CA LEU A 359 7.98 12.96 12.66
C LEU A 359 7.42 12.33 13.95
N THR A 360 8.30 11.96 14.89
CA THR A 360 7.87 11.42 16.20
C THR A 360 7.04 12.43 17.01
N GLN A 361 7.36 13.72 16.91
CA GLN A 361 6.60 14.79 17.56
C GLN A 361 5.27 15.03 16.85
N ASP A 362 5.27 14.99 15.52
CA ASP A 362 4.05 15.15 14.69
C ASP A 362 3.04 14.00 14.89
N MET A 363 3.53 12.77 15.07
CA MET A 363 2.73 11.62 15.49
C MET A 363 2.09 11.86 16.87
N ARG A 364 2.83 12.42 17.82
CA ARG A 364 2.28 12.76 19.15
C ARG A 364 1.25 13.89 19.09
N ALA A 365 1.41 14.82 18.14
CA ALA A 365 0.47 15.90 17.86
C ALA A 365 -0.80 15.43 17.10
N ARG A 366 -0.93 14.13 16.79
CA ARG A 366 -2.07 13.53 16.09
C ARG A 366 -2.28 14.11 14.68
N LEU A 367 -1.19 14.54 14.03
CA LEU A 367 -1.15 14.87 12.61
C LEU A 367 -1.10 13.59 11.76
N PHE A 368 -0.42 12.58 12.31
CA PHE A 368 -0.36 11.20 11.85
C PHE A 368 -1.03 10.25 12.88
#